data_AF-A0A7Z9D6C5-F1
#
_entry.id   AF-A0A7Z9D6C5-F1
#
_cell.length_a   1.000
_cell.length_b   1.000
_cell.length_c   1.000
_cell.angle_alpha   90.00
_cell.angle_beta   90.00
_cell.angle_gamma   90.00
#
_symmetry.space_group_name_H-M   'P 1'
#
loop_
_entity.id
_entity.type
_entity.pdbx_description
1 polymer ?
#
loop_
_entity_poly.entity_id
_entity_poly.type
_entity_poly.pdbx_seq_one_letter_code
_entity_poly.pdbx_strand_id
1 'polypeptide(L)'
;MRKVANLKYMTNSLQELIDASIFISTEYQARVAELVGAAQWDVDFTAQSLSFETTPPVSLRPYLLGTESENRGTWVWSWQQLGYFPDAVVSAAVQAREAGEKKSLTELSTDEIPLSDSLARRLTLASKTVTGLYAHYPLPAGAGVRAWTLLDGDELVLPEPTMKRVGRVIAQTLQGENIVNQVLAVDSYAKQRGFHIAWDTEATAVLTLTDGALRLWFDEGRMSGIEEAKPQVGPEVLAKCLSQAAEHRAALAQARESLEKVAAAEAQQQNAEREQQAAQKAAARAEAERAEQQERAEAERAAERAKVEREQAERAEREKMAAQKAEREAAQKAKAEREKAEREQAKAEREKVTGVSTTEHLYPDTEAPFDQDPREDSEHGTVTTSTLPAGAYRDGEAEDAYEAETVDLQVHEDEVHTGVTEVVEVQEEHTEISIDEELIHAPEEELEHPEQEPEELPEPLEPEHTEPEHAEPEHVEPEEHEPEYPEPVQQEHKTDEEGKKKGFFSRFFGL
;
A
#
# COMPACT_ATOMS: atom_id res chain seq x y z
N MET A 1 -11.89 33.70 -43.01
CA MET A 1 -12.44 32.69 -42.08
C MET A 1 -11.65 31.39 -42.21
N ARG A 2 -10.67 31.15 -41.33
CA ARG A 2 -10.23 29.77 -41.03
C ARG A 2 -11.16 29.22 -39.96
N LYS A 3 -11.40 27.90 -39.94
CA LYS A 3 -11.95 27.27 -38.75
C LYS A 3 -10.92 27.43 -37.65
N VAL A 4 -11.22 28.21 -36.61
CA VAL A 4 -10.50 28.09 -35.33
C VAL A 4 -10.63 26.63 -34.93
N ALA A 5 -9.51 25.98 -34.62
CA ALA A 5 -9.54 24.57 -34.30
C ALA A 5 -10.34 24.38 -33.00
N ASN A 6 -11.55 23.85 -33.13
CA ASN A 6 -12.33 23.38 -31.99
C ASN A 6 -11.72 22.04 -31.52
N LEU A 7 -10.44 22.12 -31.15
CA LEU A 7 -9.66 21.03 -30.59
C LEU A 7 -10.18 20.83 -29.18
N LYS A 8 -11.26 20.03 -29.07
CA LYS A 8 -11.65 19.42 -27.80
C LYS A 8 -10.41 18.73 -27.25
N TYR A 9 -9.77 19.34 -26.25
CA TYR A 9 -8.75 18.70 -25.43
C TYR A 9 -9.43 17.60 -24.62
N MET A 10 -9.70 16.48 -25.31
CA MET A 10 -9.98 15.20 -24.69
C MET A 10 -8.72 14.87 -23.87
N THR A 11 -8.81 15.13 -22.57
CA THR A 11 -7.74 14.95 -21.59
C THR A 11 -7.44 13.46 -21.48
N ASN A 12 -6.51 12.99 -22.32
CA ASN A 12 -6.26 11.58 -22.63
C ASN A 12 -4.91 11.10 -22.07
N SER A 13 -4.24 11.94 -21.30
CA SER A 13 -3.00 11.62 -20.59
C SER A 13 -3.06 12.12 -19.14
N LEU A 14 -2.31 11.45 -18.25
CA LEU A 14 -2.11 11.91 -16.88
C LEU A 14 -1.52 13.34 -16.84
N GLN A 15 -0.62 13.66 -17.77
CA GLN A 15 0.00 14.99 -17.83
C GLN A 15 -1.01 16.10 -18.13
N GLU A 16 -1.97 15.90 -19.03
CA GLU A 16 -2.99 16.91 -19.29
C GLU A 16 -3.92 17.11 -18.07
N LEU A 17 -4.17 16.07 -17.25
CA LEU A 17 -4.90 16.22 -15.98
C LEU A 17 -4.08 16.99 -14.93
N ILE A 18 -2.75 16.84 -14.94
CA ILE A 18 -1.83 17.60 -14.08
C ILE A 18 -1.82 19.07 -14.52
N ASP A 19 -1.52 19.34 -15.79
CA ASP A 19 -1.49 20.69 -16.37
C ASP A 19 -2.83 21.42 -16.14
N ALA A 20 -3.96 20.73 -16.39
CA ALA A 20 -5.29 21.29 -16.17
C ALA A 20 -5.61 21.63 -14.70
N SER A 21 -4.87 21.11 -13.71
CA SER A 21 -5.06 21.44 -12.28
C SER A 21 -4.01 22.41 -11.72
N ILE A 22 -2.91 22.67 -12.42
CA ILE A 22 -1.68 23.12 -11.77
C ILE A 22 -1.82 24.50 -11.10
N PHE A 23 -2.42 25.50 -11.77
CA PHE A 23 -2.62 26.83 -11.20
C PHE A 23 -3.69 26.87 -10.10
N ILE A 24 -4.84 26.19 -10.29
CA ILE A 24 -5.88 26.13 -9.24
C ILE A 24 -5.34 25.39 -8.00
N SER A 25 -4.51 24.35 -8.21
CA SER A 25 -3.79 23.66 -7.16
C SER A 25 -2.85 24.61 -6.42
N THR A 26 -2.02 25.39 -7.12
CA THR A 26 -1.14 26.38 -6.47
C THR A 26 -1.93 27.39 -5.65
N GLU A 27 -3.07 27.91 -6.15
CA GLU A 27 -3.87 28.87 -5.39
C GLU A 27 -4.52 28.26 -4.14
N TYR A 28 -5.05 27.04 -4.23
CA TYR A 28 -5.58 26.32 -3.06
C TYR A 28 -4.49 25.86 -2.10
N GLN A 29 -3.28 25.54 -2.56
CA GLN A 29 -2.13 25.25 -1.67
C GLN A 29 -1.63 26.51 -0.97
N ALA A 30 -1.60 27.66 -1.65
CA ALA A 30 -1.38 28.94 -0.99
C ALA A 30 -2.48 29.22 0.06
N ARG A 31 -3.75 28.91 -0.22
CA ARG A 31 -4.85 29.04 0.75
C ARG A 31 -4.71 28.10 1.96
N VAL A 32 -4.29 26.85 1.77
CA VAL A 32 -3.96 25.94 2.88
C VAL A 32 -2.82 26.51 3.72
N ALA A 33 -1.74 27.00 3.09
CA ALA A 33 -0.62 27.61 3.80
C ALA A 33 -1.00 28.91 4.54
N GLU A 34 -1.90 29.74 3.97
CA GLU A 34 -2.51 30.91 4.64
C GLU A 34 -3.31 30.53 5.90
N LEU A 35 -3.98 29.36 5.89
CA LEU A 35 -4.85 28.91 6.97
C LEU A 35 -4.11 28.19 8.11
N VAL A 36 -3.24 27.22 7.77
CA VAL A 36 -2.67 26.28 8.75
C VAL A 36 -1.17 26.45 8.97
N GLY A 37 -0.45 27.03 8.02
CA GLY A 37 1.01 27.22 8.11
C GLY A 37 1.76 25.93 8.49
N ALA A 38 2.32 25.91 9.70
CA ALA A 38 3.01 24.77 10.31
C ALA A 38 2.33 24.28 11.62
N ALA A 39 1.02 24.51 11.76
CA ALA A 39 0.24 24.01 12.89
C ALA A 39 0.29 22.47 12.98
N GLN A 40 0.16 21.95 14.20
CA GLN A 40 -0.07 20.52 14.40
C GLN A 40 -1.44 20.13 13.85
N TRP A 41 -1.59 18.86 13.48
CA TRP A 41 -2.82 18.31 12.93
C TRP A 41 -3.18 16.98 13.61
N ASP A 42 -4.48 16.70 13.65
CA ASP A 42 -5.04 15.41 14.04
C ASP A 42 -6.10 14.97 13.02
N VAL A 43 -6.22 13.66 12.78
CA VAL A 43 -7.09 13.13 11.72
C VAL A 43 -7.94 11.97 12.22
N ASP A 44 -9.25 12.13 12.16
CA ASP A 44 -10.22 11.07 12.34
C ASP A 44 -10.98 10.84 11.04
N PHE A 45 -10.57 9.80 10.30
CA PHE A 45 -11.29 9.36 9.11
C PHE A 45 -12.69 8.81 9.43
N THR A 46 -12.97 8.38 10.66
CA THR A 46 -14.30 7.91 11.09
C THR A 46 -15.31 9.05 11.14
N ALA A 47 -14.87 10.23 11.61
CA ALA A 47 -15.65 11.46 11.63
C ALA A 47 -15.49 12.31 10.35
N GLN A 48 -14.67 11.86 9.38
CA GLN A 48 -14.18 12.63 8.23
C GLN A 48 -13.71 14.04 8.62
N SER A 49 -12.78 14.11 9.58
CA SER A 49 -12.22 15.38 10.10
C SER A 49 -10.70 15.37 10.09
N LEU A 50 -10.10 16.42 9.50
CA LEU A 50 -8.69 16.79 9.64
C LEU A 50 -8.65 18.16 10.34
N SER A 51 -8.26 18.14 11.61
CA SER A 51 -8.27 19.30 12.51
C SER A 51 -6.87 19.88 12.63
N PHE A 52 -6.73 21.21 12.66
CA PHE A 52 -5.46 21.91 12.82
C PHE A 52 -5.45 22.79 14.08
N GLU A 53 -4.32 22.80 14.79
CA GLU A 53 -4.10 23.61 16.00
C GLU A 53 -3.83 25.10 15.66
N THR A 54 -4.85 25.77 15.12
CA THR A 54 -4.82 27.18 14.73
C THR A 54 -5.69 28.04 15.66
N THR A 55 -5.64 29.37 15.51
CA THR A 55 -6.55 30.31 16.21
C THR A 55 -7.13 31.32 15.21
N PRO A 56 -8.42 31.23 14.86
CA PRO A 56 -9.38 30.20 15.26
C PRO A 56 -8.98 28.79 14.75
N PRO A 57 -9.46 27.70 15.40
CA PRO A 57 -9.25 26.33 14.91
C PRO A 57 -9.84 26.14 13.51
N VAL A 58 -9.13 25.40 12.66
CA VAL A 58 -9.56 25.04 11.30
C VAL A 58 -9.80 23.53 11.26
N SER A 59 -10.92 23.12 10.66
CA SER A 59 -11.30 21.71 10.54
C SER A 59 -11.82 21.43 9.13
N LEU A 60 -11.13 20.56 8.39
CA LEU A 60 -11.42 20.28 6.98
C LEU A 60 -11.85 18.82 6.81
N ARG A 61 -12.63 18.54 5.76
CA ARG A 61 -13.04 17.18 5.37
C ARG A 61 -11.93 16.53 4.53
N PRO A 62 -11.24 15.47 5.01
CA PRO A 62 -10.24 14.77 4.23
C PRO A 62 -10.89 13.67 3.36
N TYR A 63 -10.35 13.50 2.16
CA TYR A 63 -10.60 12.36 1.28
C TYR A 63 -9.26 11.67 1.01
N LEU A 64 -9.12 10.40 1.36
CA LEU A 64 -7.88 9.64 1.22
C LEU A 64 -7.74 9.13 -0.21
N LEU A 65 -6.74 9.59 -0.96
CA LEU A 65 -6.44 9.05 -2.29
C LEU A 65 -5.67 7.73 -2.21
N GLY A 66 -4.70 7.64 -1.31
CA GLY A 66 -3.80 6.51 -1.21
C GLY A 66 -2.59 6.77 -0.35
N THR A 67 -1.65 5.84 -0.35
CA THR A 67 -0.39 5.92 0.40
C THR A 67 0.82 5.71 -0.48
N GLU A 68 1.80 6.57 -0.28
CA GLU A 68 3.17 6.45 -0.76
C GLU A 68 4.00 5.73 0.32
N SER A 69 4.67 4.64 -0.03
CA SER A 69 5.54 3.88 0.88
C SER A 69 6.96 3.80 0.35
N GLU A 70 7.85 4.61 0.93
CA GLU A 70 9.28 4.64 0.62
C GLU A 70 9.94 3.27 0.90
N ASN A 71 9.47 2.54 1.92
CA ASN A 71 9.97 1.21 2.30
C ASN A 71 9.50 0.07 1.38
N ARG A 72 8.31 0.16 0.78
CA ARG A 72 7.83 -0.83 -0.22
C ARG A 72 8.25 -0.47 -1.64
N GLY A 73 8.58 0.79 -1.89
CA GLY A 73 8.83 1.32 -3.23
C GLY A 73 7.55 1.45 -4.06
N THR A 74 6.38 1.53 -3.44
CA THR A 74 5.08 1.57 -4.14
C THR A 74 4.15 2.69 -3.64
N TRP A 75 3.29 3.16 -4.55
CA TRP A 75 2.05 3.87 -4.26
C TRP A 75 0.90 2.86 -4.28
N VAL A 76 0.00 2.91 -3.31
CA VAL A 76 -1.22 2.11 -3.24
C VAL A 76 -2.42 3.03 -3.14
N TRP A 77 -3.41 2.88 -4.03
CA TRP A 77 -4.66 3.62 -3.96
C TRP A 77 -5.56 3.12 -2.82
N SER A 78 -6.29 4.04 -2.18
CA SER A 78 -7.22 3.69 -1.09
C SER A 78 -8.42 2.85 -1.53
N TRP A 79 -8.72 2.83 -2.83
CA TRP A 79 -9.73 1.96 -3.43
C TRP A 79 -9.27 0.51 -3.66
N GLN A 80 -7.97 0.18 -3.52
CA GLN A 80 -7.49 -1.20 -3.60
C GLN A 80 -8.21 -2.09 -2.57
N GLN A 81 -8.41 -1.58 -1.35
CA GLN A 81 -8.99 -2.32 -0.24
C GLN A 81 -10.09 -1.49 0.44
N LEU A 82 -11.30 -1.60 -0.09
CA LEU A 82 -12.50 -0.92 0.41
C LEU A 82 -13.01 -1.57 1.69
N GLY A 83 -13.76 -0.82 2.49
CA GLY A 83 -14.29 -1.26 3.79
C GLY A 83 -13.33 -1.16 4.98
N TYR A 84 -12.08 -0.69 4.77
CA TYR A 84 -11.15 -0.35 5.86
C TYR A 84 -11.30 1.10 6.36
N PHE A 85 -11.77 2.00 5.49
CA PHE A 85 -12.12 3.39 5.78
C PHE A 85 -13.58 3.63 5.38
N PRO A 86 -14.28 4.64 5.94
CA PRO A 86 -15.64 4.96 5.52
C PRO A 86 -15.72 5.33 4.04
N ASP A 87 -16.80 4.94 3.37
CA ASP A 87 -16.95 5.08 1.92
C ASP A 87 -16.84 6.54 1.45
N ALA A 88 -17.38 7.48 2.24
CA ALA A 88 -17.25 8.92 2.03
C ALA A 88 -15.77 9.40 1.96
N VAL A 89 -14.85 8.79 2.71
CA VAL A 89 -13.42 9.15 2.73
C VAL A 89 -12.69 8.68 1.47
N VAL A 90 -13.04 7.50 0.95
CA VAL A 90 -12.40 6.89 -0.24
C VAL A 90 -13.11 7.24 -1.56
N SER A 91 -14.31 7.81 -1.49
CA SER A 91 -15.13 8.24 -2.64
C SER A 91 -14.39 9.08 -3.68
N ALA A 92 -13.45 9.95 -3.28
CA ALA A 92 -12.64 10.75 -4.20
C ALA A 92 -11.57 9.92 -4.93
N ALA A 93 -11.09 8.84 -4.33
CA ALA A 93 -10.17 7.90 -4.96
C ALA A 93 -10.90 7.00 -5.96
N VAL A 94 -12.09 6.51 -5.59
CA VAL A 94 -12.99 5.81 -6.52
C VAL A 94 -13.35 6.72 -7.70
N GLN A 95 -13.67 7.99 -7.45
CA GLN A 95 -13.87 8.99 -8.51
C GLN A 95 -12.64 9.19 -9.42
N ALA A 96 -11.42 9.02 -8.91
CA ALA A 96 -10.21 9.00 -9.74
C ALA A 96 -10.09 7.70 -10.56
N ARG A 97 -10.44 6.53 -9.98
CA ARG A 97 -10.49 5.24 -10.68
C ARG A 97 -11.46 5.27 -11.86
N GLU A 98 -12.72 5.62 -11.64
CA GLU A 98 -13.77 5.70 -12.67
C GLU A 98 -13.39 6.66 -13.80
N ALA A 99 -12.82 7.81 -13.46
CA ALA A 99 -12.32 8.77 -14.44
C ALA A 99 -11.09 8.23 -15.19
N GLY A 100 -10.24 7.44 -14.53
CA GLY A 100 -9.12 6.71 -15.11
C GLY A 100 -9.57 5.70 -16.15
N GLU A 101 -10.44 4.77 -15.77
CA GLU A 101 -11.00 3.73 -16.63
C GLU A 101 -11.71 4.33 -17.85
N LYS A 102 -12.57 5.33 -17.65
CA LYS A 102 -13.27 6.06 -18.71
C LYS A 102 -12.34 6.80 -19.71
N LYS A 103 -11.07 7.01 -19.32
CA LYS A 103 -10.03 7.66 -20.14
C LYS A 103 -8.90 6.70 -20.54
N SER A 104 -8.99 5.42 -20.19
CA SER A 104 -7.91 4.42 -20.32
C SER A 104 -6.57 4.83 -19.66
N LEU A 105 -6.62 5.59 -18.56
CA LEU A 105 -5.45 6.07 -17.81
C LEU A 105 -5.03 5.08 -16.72
N THR A 106 -4.09 4.20 -17.08
CA THR A 106 -3.52 3.17 -16.21
C THR A 106 -3.05 3.69 -14.85
N GLU A 107 -2.52 4.90 -14.78
CA GLU A 107 -1.98 5.47 -13.54
C GLU A 107 -3.05 5.85 -12.50
N LEU A 108 -4.33 5.90 -12.91
CA LEU A 108 -5.48 6.13 -12.03
C LEU A 108 -6.30 4.85 -11.76
N SER A 109 -6.18 3.83 -12.62
CA SER A 109 -6.94 2.56 -12.54
C SER A 109 -6.10 1.32 -12.22
N THR A 110 -4.78 1.44 -12.06
CA THR A 110 -3.92 0.40 -11.47
C THR A 110 -3.84 0.64 -9.96
N ASP A 111 -4.04 -0.42 -9.17
CA ASP A 111 -4.24 -0.36 -7.72
C ASP A 111 -2.95 -0.10 -6.93
N GLU A 112 -1.86 -0.77 -7.33
CA GLU A 112 -0.50 -0.58 -6.79
C GLU A 112 0.48 -0.26 -7.92
N ILE A 113 1.24 0.83 -7.76
CA ILE A 113 2.12 1.41 -8.79
C ILE A 113 3.53 1.59 -8.22
N PRO A 114 4.60 1.09 -8.86
CA PRO A 114 5.98 1.36 -8.45
C PRO A 114 6.27 2.87 -8.38
N LEU A 115 6.91 3.33 -7.30
CA LEU A 115 7.22 4.74 -7.11
C LEU A 115 8.20 5.24 -8.17
N SER A 116 7.86 6.39 -8.74
CA SER A 116 8.78 7.25 -9.49
C SER A 116 8.94 8.58 -8.75
N ASP A 117 9.93 9.36 -9.16
CA ASP A 117 10.06 10.77 -8.77
C ASP A 117 8.71 11.49 -8.85
N SER A 118 8.30 12.09 -7.73
CA SER A 118 7.04 12.84 -7.55
C SER A 118 5.72 12.08 -7.84
N LEU A 119 5.71 10.75 -7.98
CA LEU A 119 4.51 9.99 -8.42
C LEU A 119 3.26 10.35 -7.61
N ALA A 120 3.28 10.24 -6.29
CA ALA A 120 2.12 10.53 -5.45
C ALA A 120 1.58 11.96 -5.64
N ARG A 121 2.47 12.94 -5.86
CA ARG A 121 2.10 14.32 -6.19
C ARG A 121 1.48 14.44 -7.58
N ARG A 122 2.00 13.74 -8.58
CA ARG A 122 1.45 13.68 -9.95
C ARG A 122 0.04 13.08 -9.95
N LEU A 123 -0.16 11.95 -9.27
CA LEU A 123 -1.47 11.31 -9.09
C LEU A 123 -2.44 12.22 -8.32
N THR A 124 -1.97 12.88 -7.26
CA THR A 124 -2.77 13.83 -6.48
C THR A 124 -3.22 15.02 -7.35
N LEU A 125 -2.33 15.60 -8.16
CA LEU A 125 -2.67 16.71 -9.07
C LEU A 125 -3.71 16.28 -10.12
N ALA A 126 -3.49 15.15 -10.81
CA ALA A 126 -4.45 14.60 -11.76
C ALA A 126 -5.83 14.35 -11.12
N SER A 127 -5.85 13.86 -9.88
CA SER A 127 -7.07 13.63 -9.11
C SER A 127 -7.87 14.92 -8.86
N LYS A 128 -7.22 16.08 -8.72
CA LYS A 128 -7.92 17.37 -8.54
C LYS A 128 -8.80 17.72 -9.75
N THR A 129 -8.32 17.46 -10.97
CA THR A 129 -9.06 17.72 -12.21
C THR A 129 -10.33 16.87 -12.34
N VAL A 130 -10.33 15.64 -11.81
CA VAL A 130 -11.46 14.70 -11.94
C VAL A 130 -12.39 14.66 -10.71
N THR A 131 -11.97 15.22 -9.57
CA THR A 131 -12.77 15.29 -8.33
C THR A 131 -13.32 16.68 -8.00
N GLY A 132 -12.72 17.75 -8.54
CA GLY A 132 -13.02 19.14 -8.18
C GLY A 132 -12.51 19.55 -6.79
N LEU A 133 -11.77 18.68 -6.11
CA LEU A 133 -11.16 18.94 -4.80
C LEU A 133 -9.75 19.54 -4.98
N TYR A 134 -9.67 20.86 -4.98
CA TYR A 134 -8.44 21.57 -5.38
C TYR A 134 -7.39 21.72 -4.28
N ALA A 135 -7.72 21.47 -3.01
CA ALA A 135 -6.75 21.39 -1.91
C ALA A 135 -6.26 19.95 -1.69
N HIS A 136 -5.01 19.81 -1.21
CA HIS A 136 -4.47 18.56 -0.70
C HIS A 136 -3.63 18.81 0.56
N TYR A 137 -3.41 17.78 1.36
CA TYR A 137 -2.43 17.77 2.46
C TYR A 137 -1.86 16.35 2.65
N PRO A 138 -0.53 16.13 2.56
CA PRO A 138 0.08 14.85 2.85
C PRO A 138 0.24 14.64 4.36
N LEU A 139 -0.16 13.48 4.86
CA LEU A 139 -0.14 13.09 6.27
C LEU A 139 0.93 12.01 6.49
N PRO A 140 2.09 12.33 7.08
CA PRO A 140 3.09 11.34 7.49
C PRO A 140 2.49 10.31 8.48
N ALA A 141 2.48 9.04 8.08
CA ALA A 141 1.94 7.92 8.86
C ALA A 141 2.99 7.25 9.76
N GLY A 142 4.27 7.59 9.56
CA GLY A 142 5.44 6.95 10.19
C GLY A 142 6.07 5.88 9.30
N ALA A 143 7.29 5.45 9.67
CA ALA A 143 8.05 4.37 9.02
C ALA A 143 8.02 4.38 7.47
N GLY A 144 8.32 5.53 6.87
CA GLY A 144 8.40 5.70 5.41
C GLY A 144 7.06 5.72 4.68
N VAL A 145 5.92 5.77 5.38
CA VAL A 145 4.58 5.87 4.77
C VAL A 145 4.01 7.29 4.90
N ARG A 146 3.43 7.78 3.80
CA ARG A 146 2.77 9.09 3.69
C ARG A 146 1.40 8.89 3.04
N ALA A 147 0.33 9.19 3.77
CA ALA A 147 -1.04 9.17 3.26
C ALA A 147 -1.32 10.50 2.53
N TRP A 148 -1.80 10.45 1.30
CA TRP A 148 -2.10 11.65 0.51
C TRP A 148 -3.61 11.89 0.51
N THR A 149 -4.03 13.06 1.00
CA THR A 149 -5.45 13.44 1.10
C THR A 149 -5.77 14.65 0.23
N LEU A 150 -6.94 14.64 -0.41
CA LEU A 150 -7.60 15.86 -0.91
C LEU A 150 -8.47 16.46 0.20
N LEU A 151 -8.63 17.78 0.22
CA LEU A 151 -9.36 18.49 1.27
C LEU A 151 -10.54 19.29 0.73
N ASP A 152 -11.59 19.36 1.53
CA ASP A 152 -12.80 20.17 1.34
C ASP A 152 -13.17 20.90 2.65
N GLY A 153 -13.91 22.00 2.55
CA GLY A 153 -14.29 22.84 3.70
C GLY A 153 -14.49 24.31 3.31
N ASP A 154 -15.32 25.01 4.08
CA ASP A 154 -15.77 26.37 3.74
C ASP A 154 -14.65 27.40 3.93
N GLU A 155 -13.67 27.11 4.78
CA GLU A 155 -12.45 27.89 5.00
C GLU A 155 -11.57 27.95 3.73
N LEU A 156 -11.64 26.92 2.88
CA LEU A 156 -10.89 26.83 1.62
C LEU A 156 -11.51 27.66 0.50
N VAL A 157 -12.65 28.31 0.70
CA VAL A 157 -13.23 29.24 -0.27
C VAL A 157 -12.24 30.36 -0.56
N LEU A 158 -11.84 30.45 -1.83
CA LEU A 158 -10.93 31.49 -2.30
C LEU A 158 -11.65 32.85 -2.37
N PRO A 159 -10.98 33.96 -1.98
CA PRO A 159 -11.45 35.31 -2.26
C PRO A 159 -11.64 35.58 -3.76
N GLU A 160 -12.13 36.76 -4.14
CA GLU A 160 -12.28 37.12 -5.55
C GLU A 160 -10.97 36.98 -6.38
N PRO A 161 -11.07 36.59 -7.66
CA PRO A 161 -9.92 36.47 -8.54
C PRO A 161 -9.46 37.85 -9.01
N THR A 162 -8.51 38.42 -8.26
CA THR A 162 -7.87 39.72 -8.55
C THR A 162 -6.61 39.57 -9.40
N MET A 163 -6.25 40.59 -10.20
CA MET A 163 -5.02 40.65 -11.00
C MET A 163 -3.79 40.31 -10.16
N LYS A 164 -3.69 40.87 -8.96
CA LYS A 164 -2.56 40.63 -8.05
C LYS A 164 -2.49 39.18 -7.56
N ARG A 165 -3.63 38.50 -7.34
CA ARG A 165 -3.67 37.10 -6.88
C ARG A 165 -3.43 36.14 -8.05
N VAL A 166 -4.13 36.31 -9.17
CA VAL A 166 -4.02 35.48 -10.38
C VAL A 166 -2.62 35.59 -11.01
N GLY A 167 -2.10 36.81 -11.19
CA GLY A 167 -0.76 37.03 -11.74
C GLY A 167 0.34 36.43 -10.84
N ARG A 168 0.18 36.54 -9.52
CA ARG A 168 1.09 35.89 -8.55
C ARG A 168 1.04 34.36 -8.64
N VAL A 169 -0.15 33.77 -8.70
CA VAL A 169 -0.32 32.30 -8.83
C VAL A 169 0.34 31.80 -10.11
N ILE A 170 0.13 32.48 -11.24
CA ILE A 170 0.75 32.13 -12.51
C ILE A 170 2.29 32.20 -12.41
N ALA A 171 2.83 33.34 -11.95
CA ALA A 171 4.27 33.54 -11.83
C ALA A 171 4.96 32.55 -10.87
N GLN A 172 4.36 32.27 -9.71
CA GLN A 172 4.91 31.29 -8.75
C GLN A 172 4.87 29.86 -9.29
N THR A 173 3.80 29.48 -9.99
CA THR A 173 3.67 28.14 -10.59
C THR A 173 4.72 27.95 -11.69
N LEU A 174 4.91 28.95 -12.58
CA LEU A 174 5.91 28.90 -13.65
C LEU A 174 7.37 28.88 -13.15
N GLN A 175 7.61 29.28 -11.89
CA GLN A 175 8.93 29.21 -11.26
C GLN A 175 9.21 27.85 -10.58
N GLY A 176 8.17 27.14 -10.14
CA GLY A 176 8.30 25.88 -9.38
C GLY A 176 7.92 24.61 -10.15
N GLU A 177 7.12 24.71 -11.21
CA GLU A 177 6.48 23.56 -11.86
C GLU A 177 6.87 23.43 -13.34
N ASN A 178 7.16 22.21 -13.78
CA ASN A 178 7.29 21.89 -15.20
C ASN A 178 5.90 21.62 -15.83
N ILE A 179 5.18 22.70 -16.15
CA ILE A 179 3.92 22.64 -16.91
C ILE A 179 4.23 22.29 -18.38
N VAL A 180 3.63 21.24 -18.92
CA VAL A 180 3.89 20.78 -20.30
C VAL A 180 3.02 21.53 -21.30
N ASN A 181 1.71 21.64 -21.05
CA ASN A 181 0.75 22.39 -21.85
C ASN A 181 0.23 23.63 -21.07
N GLN A 182 0.95 24.74 -21.20
CA GLN A 182 0.63 25.98 -20.47
C GLN A 182 -0.65 26.66 -20.98
N VAL A 183 -1.00 26.48 -22.26
CA VAL A 183 -2.27 26.92 -22.83
C VAL A 183 -3.43 26.23 -22.10
N LEU A 184 -3.44 24.88 -22.05
CA LEU A 184 -4.46 24.09 -21.33
C LEU A 184 -4.52 24.45 -19.84
N ALA A 185 -3.37 24.67 -19.20
CA ALA A 185 -3.31 25.03 -17.79
C ALA A 185 -4.02 26.36 -17.50
N VAL A 186 -3.76 27.41 -18.31
CA VAL A 186 -4.40 28.73 -18.17
C VAL A 186 -5.90 28.65 -18.47
N ASP A 187 -6.26 27.95 -19.56
CA ASP A 187 -7.65 27.75 -20.00
C ASP A 187 -8.49 26.99 -18.96
N SER A 188 -7.88 25.99 -18.30
CA SER A 188 -8.50 25.22 -17.21
C SER A 188 -8.62 26.04 -15.92
N TYR A 189 -7.59 26.82 -15.57
CA TYR A 189 -7.61 27.68 -14.40
C TYR A 189 -8.75 28.70 -14.48
N ALA A 190 -8.95 29.35 -15.63
CA ALA A 190 -10.07 30.26 -15.84
C ALA A 190 -11.44 29.61 -15.56
N LYS A 191 -11.65 28.40 -16.11
CA LYS A 191 -12.89 27.61 -15.96
C LYS A 191 -13.12 27.11 -14.52
N GLN A 192 -12.07 26.69 -13.82
CA GLN A 192 -12.14 26.16 -12.44
C GLN A 192 -12.26 27.26 -11.38
N ARG A 193 -11.67 28.43 -11.67
CA ARG A 193 -11.66 29.61 -10.79
C ARG A 193 -12.86 30.53 -11.01
N GLY A 194 -13.45 30.49 -12.20
CA GLY A 194 -14.64 31.27 -12.56
C GLY A 194 -14.36 32.68 -13.05
N PHE A 195 -13.27 32.89 -13.81
CA PHE A 195 -13.00 34.16 -14.48
C PHE A 195 -12.99 34.02 -16.01
N HIS A 196 -13.20 35.13 -16.72
CA HIS A 196 -13.29 35.12 -18.17
C HIS A 196 -11.90 35.08 -18.81
N ILE A 197 -11.74 34.23 -19.83
CA ILE A 197 -10.60 34.20 -20.73
C ILE A 197 -11.09 34.32 -22.17
N ALA A 198 -10.40 35.12 -22.98
CA ALA A 198 -10.53 35.11 -24.43
C ALA A 198 -9.17 35.13 -25.11
N TRP A 199 -9.09 34.43 -26.24
CA TRP A 199 -7.89 34.31 -27.07
C TRP A 199 -8.07 35.16 -28.33
N ASP A 200 -7.13 36.09 -28.56
CA ASP A 200 -7.08 36.93 -29.77
C ASP A 200 -6.36 36.18 -30.89
N THR A 201 -5.26 35.49 -30.53
CA THR A 201 -4.54 34.52 -31.36
C THR A 201 -4.03 33.38 -30.49
N GLU A 202 -3.49 32.32 -31.11
CA GLU A 202 -2.78 31.23 -30.40
C GLU A 202 -1.56 31.72 -29.58
N ALA A 203 -1.11 32.97 -29.79
CA ALA A 203 0.00 33.60 -29.08
C ALA A 203 -0.44 34.62 -28.00
N THR A 204 -1.74 34.88 -27.82
CA THR A 204 -2.21 35.94 -26.90
C THR A 204 -3.60 35.66 -26.30
N ALA A 205 -3.65 35.59 -24.96
CA ALA A 205 -4.89 35.54 -24.18
C ALA A 205 -5.07 36.81 -23.34
N VAL A 206 -6.33 37.15 -23.03
CA VAL A 206 -6.67 38.18 -22.04
C VAL A 206 -7.60 37.57 -20.98
N LEU A 207 -7.14 37.61 -19.73
CA LEU A 207 -7.93 37.25 -18.55
C LEU A 207 -8.65 38.50 -18.05
N THR A 208 -9.98 38.47 -17.94
CA THR A 208 -10.74 39.54 -17.28
C THR A 208 -11.15 39.10 -15.87
N LEU A 209 -10.87 39.96 -14.90
CA LEU A 209 -10.81 39.70 -13.45
C LEU A 209 -11.68 40.74 -12.71
N THR A 210 -11.88 40.62 -11.39
CA THR A 210 -12.82 41.52 -10.68
C THR A 210 -12.31 42.95 -10.49
N ASP A 211 -10.98 43.15 -10.53
CA ASP A 211 -10.29 44.44 -10.38
C ASP A 211 -9.66 44.98 -11.68
N GLY A 212 -9.70 44.23 -12.78
CA GLY A 212 -9.10 44.63 -14.06
C GLY A 212 -8.89 43.47 -15.03
N ALA A 213 -7.79 43.47 -15.79
CA ALA A 213 -7.44 42.38 -16.70
C ALA A 213 -5.93 42.19 -16.89
N LEU A 214 -5.53 40.96 -17.21
CA LEU A 214 -4.15 40.59 -17.55
C LEU A 214 -4.08 40.08 -18.99
N ARG A 215 -3.14 40.58 -19.80
CA ARG A 215 -2.75 39.92 -21.05
C ARG A 215 -1.62 38.94 -20.78
N LEU A 216 -1.73 37.76 -21.37
CA LEU A 216 -0.73 36.71 -21.36
C LEU A 216 -0.22 36.51 -22.79
N TRP A 217 1.10 36.57 -22.96
CA TRP A 217 1.79 36.33 -24.22
C TRP A 217 2.36 34.91 -24.22
N PHE A 218 2.27 34.23 -25.36
CA PHE A 218 2.79 32.87 -25.55
C PHE A 218 3.72 32.79 -26.77
N ASP A 219 4.81 32.07 -26.63
CA ASP A 219 5.75 31.70 -27.70
C ASP A 219 5.96 30.17 -27.67
N GLU A 220 5.83 29.51 -28.82
CA GLU A 220 5.74 28.04 -28.95
C GLU A 220 4.86 27.33 -27.89
N GLY A 221 3.75 27.98 -27.48
CA GLY A 221 2.82 27.46 -26.46
C GLY A 221 3.27 27.61 -25.00
N ARG A 222 4.42 28.25 -24.75
CA ARG A 222 4.94 28.62 -23.42
C ARG A 222 4.72 30.11 -23.16
N MET A 223 4.39 30.46 -21.91
CA MET A 223 4.13 31.85 -21.55
C MET A 223 5.43 32.67 -21.55
N SER A 224 5.47 33.72 -22.36
CA SER A 224 6.64 34.58 -22.58
C SER A 224 6.52 35.95 -21.88
N GLY A 225 5.31 36.36 -21.48
CA GLY A 225 5.09 37.61 -20.75
C GLY A 225 3.69 37.75 -20.16
N ILE A 226 3.58 38.59 -19.13
CA ILE A 226 2.33 38.96 -18.45
C ILE A 226 2.32 40.50 -18.32
N GLU A 227 1.23 41.14 -18.71
CA GLU A 227 1.05 42.60 -18.57
C GLU A 227 -0.39 42.96 -18.18
N GLU A 228 -0.61 44.21 -17.74
CA GLU A 228 -1.94 44.76 -17.51
C GLU A 228 -2.67 45.01 -18.85
N ALA A 229 -3.97 44.74 -18.87
CA ALA A 229 -4.84 44.90 -20.01
C ALA A 229 -6.16 45.58 -19.65
N LYS A 230 -6.91 46.02 -20.67
CA LYS A 230 -8.30 46.47 -20.47
C LYS A 230 -9.23 45.26 -20.36
N PRO A 231 -10.19 45.25 -19.41
CA PRO A 231 -11.29 44.29 -19.37
C PRO A 231 -11.98 44.16 -20.73
N GLN A 232 -12.24 42.92 -21.16
CA GLN A 232 -12.97 42.65 -22.40
C GLN A 232 -14.46 42.41 -22.19
N VAL A 233 -14.87 42.09 -20.95
CA VAL A 233 -16.26 41.79 -20.58
C VAL A 233 -16.68 42.50 -19.31
N GLY A 234 -17.98 42.74 -19.17
CA GLY A 234 -18.58 43.34 -17.98
C GLY A 234 -18.83 42.34 -16.83
N PRO A 235 -19.24 42.83 -15.65
CA PRO A 235 -19.43 42.02 -14.44
C PRO A 235 -20.48 40.92 -14.59
N GLU A 236 -21.48 41.09 -15.47
CA GLU A 236 -22.49 40.05 -15.75
C GLU A 236 -21.89 38.77 -16.34
N VAL A 237 -20.87 38.90 -17.20
CA VAL A 237 -20.15 37.76 -17.78
C VAL A 237 -19.25 37.11 -16.73
N LEU A 238 -18.59 37.91 -15.89
CA LEU A 238 -17.79 37.39 -14.77
C LEU A 238 -18.66 36.62 -13.77
N ALA A 239 -19.85 37.13 -13.44
CA ALA A 239 -20.82 36.44 -12.61
C ALA A 239 -21.24 35.10 -13.25
N LYS A 240 -21.47 35.06 -14.56
CA LYS A 240 -21.75 33.80 -15.29
C LYS A 240 -20.57 32.82 -15.22
N CYS A 241 -19.33 33.29 -15.38
CA CYS A 241 -18.14 32.43 -15.24
C CYS A 241 -18.00 31.87 -13.81
N LEU A 242 -18.28 32.67 -12.78
CA LEU A 242 -18.32 32.23 -11.38
C LEU A 242 -19.41 31.17 -11.14
N SER A 243 -20.62 31.38 -11.67
CA SER A 243 -21.70 30.40 -11.63
C SER A 243 -21.32 29.08 -12.29
N GLN A 244 -20.76 29.12 -13.51
CA GLN A 244 -20.33 27.92 -14.24
C GLN A 244 -19.22 27.15 -13.51
N ALA A 245 -18.29 27.85 -12.86
CA ALA A 245 -17.25 27.21 -12.04
C ALA A 245 -17.83 26.54 -10.77
N ALA A 246 -18.86 27.14 -10.16
CA ALA A 246 -19.58 26.56 -9.03
C ALA A 246 -20.44 25.36 -9.44
N GLU A 247 -21.20 25.47 -10.54
CA GLU A 247 -22.00 24.40 -11.15
C GLU A 247 -21.14 23.19 -11.51
N HIS A 248 -19.98 23.40 -12.14
CA HIS A 248 -19.05 22.32 -12.48
C HIS A 248 -18.52 21.61 -11.23
N ARG A 249 -18.16 22.35 -10.17
CA ARG A 249 -17.70 21.78 -8.90
C ARG A 249 -18.81 21.03 -8.17
N ALA A 250 -20.04 21.54 -8.21
CA ALA A 250 -21.22 20.88 -7.65
C ALA A 250 -21.53 19.57 -8.38
N ALA A 251 -21.44 19.53 -9.72
CA ALA A 251 -21.61 18.31 -10.51
C ALA A 251 -20.55 17.25 -10.17
N LEU A 252 -19.29 17.64 -9.97
CA LEU A 252 -18.23 16.72 -9.53
C LEU A 252 -18.43 16.23 -8.08
N ALA A 253 -18.98 17.07 -7.19
CA ALA A 253 -19.34 16.64 -5.83
C ALA A 253 -20.55 15.68 -5.83
N GLN A 254 -21.58 15.93 -6.63
CA GLN A 254 -22.73 15.04 -6.79
C GLN A 254 -22.34 13.69 -7.40
N ALA A 255 -21.43 13.68 -8.38
CA ALA A 255 -20.86 12.46 -8.92
C ALA A 255 -20.13 11.66 -7.82
N ARG A 256 -19.37 12.32 -6.93
CA ARG A 256 -18.71 11.66 -5.79
C ARG A 256 -19.72 11.04 -4.79
N GLU A 257 -20.84 11.72 -4.52
CA GLU A 257 -21.92 11.19 -3.67
C GLU A 257 -22.64 9.98 -4.30
N SER A 258 -22.68 9.88 -5.65
CA SER A 258 -23.12 8.65 -6.31
C SER A 258 -22.10 7.51 -6.19
N LEU A 259 -20.80 7.81 -6.26
CA LEU A 259 -19.72 6.83 -6.16
C LEU A 259 -19.44 6.35 -4.73
N GLU A 260 -19.84 7.10 -3.71
CA GLU A 260 -19.86 6.61 -2.32
C GLU A 260 -20.75 5.35 -2.19
N LYS A 261 -21.85 5.27 -2.93
CA LYS A 261 -22.75 4.11 -2.93
C LYS A 261 -22.15 2.91 -3.69
N VAL A 262 -21.31 3.18 -4.70
CA VAL A 262 -20.52 2.15 -5.41
C VAL A 262 -19.42 1.62 -4.49
N ALA A 263 -18.67 2.51 -3.84
CA ALA A 263 -17.66 2.16 -2.85
C ALA A 263 -18.24 1.30 -1.71
N ALA A 264 -19.41 1.66 -1.18
CA ALA A 264 -20.09 0.89 -0.13
C ALA A 264 -20.56 -0.51 -0.59
N ALA A 265 -20.94 -0.67 -1.86
CA ALA A 265 -21.31 -1.96 -2.42
C ALA A 265 -20.08 -2.87 -2.62
N GLU A 266 -19.01 -2.33 -3.20
CA GLU A 266 -17.73 -3.04 -3.34
C GLU A 266 -17.11 -3.38 -1.98
N ALA A 267 -17.19 -2.47 -1.00
CA ALA A 267 -16.74 -2.71 0.38
C ALA A 267 -17.48 -3.88 1.03
N GLN A 268 -18.79 -4.00 0.81
CA GLN A 268 -19.59 -5.14 1.29
C GLN A 268 -19.19 -6.44 0.60
N GLN A 269 -18.98 -6.43 -0.73
CA GLN A 269 -18.49 -7.59 -1.46
C GLN A 269 -17.11 -8.04 -0.97
N GLN A 270 -16.13 -7.14 -0.93
CA GLN A 270 -14.77 -7.45 -0.47
C GLN A 270 -14.76 -7.97 0.98
N ASN A 271 -15.61 -7.42 1.86
CA ASN A 271 -15.76 -7.93 3.22
C ASN A 271 -16.35 -9.35 3.25
N ALA A 272 -17.40 -9.62 2.48
CA ALA A 272 -17.99 -10.96 2.39
C ALA A 272 -17.00 -11.99 1.82
N GLU A 273 -16.19 -11.62 0.82
CA GLU A 273 -15.12 -12.46 0.27
C GLU A 273 -14.03 -12.74 1.31
N ARG A 274 -13.59 -11.71 2.06
CA ARG A 274 -12.62 -11.87 3.17
C ARG A 274 -13.16 -12.79 4.27
N GLU A 275 -14.43 -12.68 4.64
CA GLU A 275 -15.10 -13.56 5.60
C GLU A 275 -15.20 -15.00 5.08
N GLN A 276 -15.58 -15.21 3.81
CA GLN A 276 -15.63 -16.54 3.20
C GLN A 276 -14.25 -17.20 3.15
N GLN A 277 -13.20 -16.48 2.75
CA GLN A 277 -11.82 -16.98 2.76
C GLN A 277 -11.35 -17.32 4.19
N ALA A 278 -11.70 -16.51 5.19
CA ALA A 278 -11.39 -16.80 6.58
C ALA A 278 -12.11 -18.06 7.08
N ALA A 279 -13.40 -18.23 6.73
CA ALA A 279 -14.18 -19.42 7.07
C ALA A 279 -13.63 -20.69 6.38
N GLN A 280 -13.24 -20.60 5.11
CA GLN A 280 -12.58 -21.71 4.39
C GLN A 280 -11.24 -22.10 5.04
N LYS A 281 -10.38 -21.12 5.36
CA LYS A 281 -9.10 -21.37 6.05
C LYS A 281 -9.31 -21.98 7.45
N ALA A 282 -10.33 -21.54 8.18
CA ALA A 282 -10.71 -22.13 9.47
C ALA A 282 -11.27 -23.56 9.33
N ALA A 283 -12.08 -23.84 8.30
CA ALA A 283 -12.61 -25.16 8.02
C ALA A 283 -11.51 -26.16 7.62
N ALA A 284 -10.62 -25.78 6.69
CA ALA A 284 -9.48 -26.61 6.29
C ALA A 284 -8.54 -26.92 7.46
N ARG A 285 -8.29 -25.94 8.33
CA ARG A 285 -7.55 -26.16 9.58
C ARG A 285 -8.26 -27.13 10.52
N ALA A 286 -9.58 -26.98 10.72
CA ALA A 286 -10.36 -27.88 11.56
C ALA A 286 -10.48 -29.30 10.98
N GLU A 287 -10.36 -29.46 9.67
CA GLU A 287 -10.28 -30.76 9.00
C GLU A 287 -8.89 -31.41 9.19
N ALA A 288 -7.80 -30.65 9.02
CA ALA A 288 -6.45 -31.12 9.33
C ALA A 288 -6.28 -31.53 10.80
N GLU A 289 -6.79 -30.72 11.74
CA GLU A 289 -6.78 -31.05 13.18
C GLU A 289 -7.63 -32.30 13.50
N ARG A 290 -8.64 -32.64 12.69
CA ARG A 290 -9.41 -33.89 12.81
C ARG A 290 -8.69 -35.09 12.19
N ALA A 291 -8.03 -34.91 11.04
CA ALA A 291 -7.22 -35.94 10.42
C ALA A 291 -6.08 -36.37 11.36
N GLU A 292 -5.36 -35.41 11.94
CA GLU A 292 -4.31 -35.69 12.93
C GLU A 292 -4.87 -36.41 14.16
N GLN A 293 -6.06 -36.04 14.65
CA GLN A 293 -6.73 -36.76 15.75
C GLN A 293 -7.12 -38.19 15.37
N GLN A 294 -7.52 -38.44 14.12
CA GLN A 294 -7.82 -39.79 13.63
C GLN A 294 -6.54 -40.63 13.52
N GLU A 295 -5.47 -40.10 12.91
CA GLU A 295 -4.17 -40.78 12.83
C GLU A 295 -3.61 -41.11 14.22
N ARG A 296 -3.65 -40.16 15.16
CA ARG A 296 -3.25 -40.37 16.56
C ARG A 296 -4.08 -41.48 17.23
N ALA A 297 -5.40 -41.50 17.02
CA ALA A 297 -6.29 -42.52 17.57
C ALA A 297 -6.11 -43.91 16.91
N GLU A 298 -5.74 -43.97 15.62
CA GLU A 298 -5.42 -45.22 14.94
C GLU A 298 -4.05 -45.76 15.35
N ALA A 299 -3.06 -44.89 15.53
CA ALA A 299 -1.76 -45.22 16.11
C ALA A 299 -1.89 -45.75 17.55
N GLU A 300 -2.75 -45.15 18.39
CA GLU A 300 -3.05 -45.64 19.74
C GLU A 300 -3.68 -47.04 19.71
N ARG A 301 -4.69 -47.26 18.85
CA ARG A 301 -5.32 -48.58 18.65
C ARG A 301 -4.34 -49.63 18.10
N ALA A 302 -3.41 -49.22 17.23
CA ALA A 302 -2.37 -50.09 16.71
C ALA A 302 -1.36 -50.47 17.80
N ALA A 303 -0.97 -49.52 18.65
CA ALA A 303 -0.09 -49.76 19.80
C ALA A 303 -0.76 -50.68 20.84
N GLU A 304 -2.07 -50.50 21.11
CA GLU A 304 -2.83 -51.39 21.99
C GLU A 304 -2.88 -52.82 21.43
N ARG A 305 -3.18 -52.99 20.14
CA ARG A 305 -3.15 -54.30 19.45
C ARG A 305 -1.78 -54.97 19.54
N ALA A 306 -0.71 -54.23 19.22
CA ALA A 306 0.66 -54.73 19.30
C ALA A 306 1.06 -55.12 20.74
N LYS A 307 0.56 -54.40 21.76
CA LYS A 307 0.73 -54.76 23.17
C LYS A 307 0.00 -56.07 23.51
N VAL A 308 -1.25 -56.23 23.08
CA VAL A 308 -2.03 -57.46 23.29
C VAL A 308 -1.39 -58.66 22.59
N GLU A 309 -0.86 -58.48 21.37
CA GLU A 309 -0.13 -59.54 20.65
C GLU A 309 1.17 -59.93 21.36
N ARG A 310 1.93 -58.96 21.91
CA ARG A 310 3.11 -59.24 22.75
C ARG A 310 2.76 -60.01 24.02
N GLU A 311 1.70 -59.61 24.73
CA GLU A 311 1.22 -60.30 25.93
C GLU A 311 0.77 -61.75 25.61
N GLN A 312 0.14 -61.97 24.45
CA GLN A 312 -0.21 -63.31 23.97
C GLN A 312 1.02 -64.14 23.56
N ALA A 313 2.01 -63.53 22.90
CA ALA A 313 3.26 -64.19 22.53
C ALA A 313 4.08 -64.61 23.75
N GLU A 314 4.27 -63.71 24.72
CA GLU A 314 4.89 -64.03 26.02
C GLU A 314 4.16 -65.16 26.74
N ARG A 315 2.83 -65.13 26.74
CA ARG A 315 2.03 -66.20 27.36
C ARG A 315 2.25 -67.54 26.65
N ALA A 316 2.22 -67.56 25.32
CA ALA A 316 2.47 -68.77 24.54
C ALA A 316 3.91 -69.29 24.72
N GLU A 317 4.89 -68.42 24.92
CA GLU A 317 6.26 -68.81 25.28
C GLU A 317 6.34 -69.38 26.70
N ARG A 318 5.70 -68.74 27.70
CA ARG A 318 5.61 -69.26 29.07
C ARG A 318 4.93 -70.63 29.11
N GLU A 319 3.89 -70.85 28.31
CA GLU A 319 3.20 -72.14 28.18
C GLU A 319 4.10 -73.20 27.48
N LYS A 320 4.86 -72.84 26.43
CA LYS A 320 5.90 -73.71 25.82
C LYS A 320 7.02 -74.06 26.82
N MET A 321 7.50 -73.09 27.58
CA MET A 321 8.56 -73.28 28.58
C MET A 321 8.08 -74.15 29.76
N ALA A 322 6.82 -74.01 30.17
CA ALA A 322 6.18 -74.90 31.13
C ALA A 322 6.06 -76.34 30.58
N ALA A 323 5.69 -76.51 29.31
CA ALA A 323 5.64 -77.83 28.66
C ALA A 323 7.03 -78.49 28.56
N GLN A 324 8.05 -77.76 28.09
CA GLN A 324 9.44 -78.24 28.07
C GLN A 324 9.98 -78.57 29.47
N LYS A 325 9.60 -77.78 30.49
CA LYS A 325 9.95 -78.08 31.88
C LYS A 325 9.29 -79.38 32.36
N ALA A 326 7.99 -79.56 32.11
CA ALA A 326 7.28 -80.78 32.46
C ALA A 326 7.83 -82.02 31.73
N GLU A 327 8.22 -81.88 30.45
CA GLU A 327 8.90 -82.92 29.68
C GLU A 327 10.29 -83.24 30.27
N ARG A 328 11.09 -82.23 30.63
CA ARG A 328 12.38 -82.41 31.31
C ARG A 328 12.23 -83.07 32.69
N GLU A 329 11.21 -82.71 33.46
CA GLU A 329 10.92 -83.34 34.77
C GLU A 329 10.45 -84.80 34.59
N ALA A 330 9.64 -85.10 33.58
CA ALA A 330 9.27 -86.47 33.22
C ALA A 330 10.48 -87.30 32.74
N ALA A 331 11.35 -86.72 31.92
CA ALA A 331 12.59 -87.34 31.45
C ALA A 331 13.59 -87.54 32.59
N GLN A 332 13.72 -86.60 33.53
CA GLN A 332 14.52 -86.77 34.74
C GLN A 332 13.95 -87.85 35.65
N LYS A 333 12.62 -87.94 35.82
CA LYS A 333 11.98 -89.01 36.58
C LYS A 333 12.23 -90.38 35.94
N ALA A 334 12.09 -90.50 34.62
CA ALA A 334 12.42 -91.71 33.88
C ALA A 334 13.92 -92.05 33.95
N LYS A 335 14.81 -91.04 33.95
CA LYS A 335 16.25 -91.23 34.17
C LYS A 335 16.55 -91.68 35.60
N ALA A 336 15.86 -91.16 36.61
CA ALA A 336 16.01 -91.58 38.00
C ALA A 336 15.48 -93.01 38.23
N GLU A 337 14.41 -93.42 37.54
CA GLU A 337 13.96 -94.81 37.51
C GLU A 337 14.98 -95.74 36.81
N ARG A 338 15.59 -95.29 35.69
CA ARG A 338 16.70 -96.00 35.04
C ARG A 338 17.94 -96.08 35.94
N GLU A 339 18.41 -94.99 36.52
CA GLU A 339 19.55 -94.97 37.45
C GLU A 339 19.29 -95.78 38.73
N LYS A 340 18.02 -95.96 39.12
CA LYS A 340 17.64 -96.87 40.21
C LYS A 340 17.80 -98.34 39.78
N ALA A 341 17.31 -98.72 38.60
CA ALA A 341 17.53 -100.05 38.04
C ALA A 341 19.02 -100.33 37.74
N GLU A 342 19.74 -99.32 37.27
CA GLU A 342 21.18 -99.36 36.99
C GLU A 342 22.01 -99.41 38.27
N ARG A 343 21.53 -98.83 39.39
CA ARG A 343 22.08 -99.05 40.74
C ARG A 343 21.72 -100.42 41.34
N GLU A 344 20.64 -101.05 40.90
CA GLU A 344 20.36 -102.45 41.22
C GLU A 344 21.28 -103.39 40.43
N GLN A 345 21.63 -103.07 39.18
CA GLN A 345 22.65 -103.78 38.39
C GLN A 345 24.08 -103.52 38.89
N ALA A 346 24.46 -102.27 39.17
CA ALA A 346 25.77 -101.86 39.69
C ALA A 346 25.97 -102.20 41.18
N LYS A 347 25.13 -103.08 41.74
CA LYS A 347 25.41 -103.84 42.97
C LYS A 347 26.16 -105.16 42.67
N ALA A 348 26.38 -105.48 41.40
CA ALA A 348 27.40 -106.41 40.94
C ALA A 348 28.62 -105.66 40.38
N GLU A 349 29.80 -106.28 40.50
CA GLU A 349 31.11 -105.89 39.95
C GLU A 349 31.71 -104.52 40.39
N ARG A 350 32.77 -104.60 41.20
CA ARG A 350 33.71 -103.52 41.54
C ARG A 350 35.11 -104.15 41.70
N GLU A 351 36.18 -103.35 41.52
CA GLU A 351 37.64 -103.66 41.63
C GLU A 351 38.28 -104.16 40.30
N LYS A 352 39.57 -103.93 39.93
CA LYS A 352 40.77 -103.17 40.42
C LYS A 352 41.83 -103.14 39.28
N VAL A 353 42.91 -102.33 39.17
CA VAL A 353 43.26 -100.94 39.58
C VAL A 353 44.68 -100.57 39.01
N THR A 354 45.00 -99.28 38.74
CA THR A 354 46.31 -98.72 38.26
C THR A 354 46.80 -99.18 36.86
N GLY A 355 47.66 -98.50 36.07
CA GLY A 355 48.42 -97.22 36.15
C GLY A 355 49.45 -97.18 34.96
N VAL A 356 50.50 -96.34 34.80
CA VAL A 356 51.08 -95.16 35.52
C VAL A 356 51.98 -94.34 34.54
N SER A 357 51.89 -92.99 34.52
CA SER A 357 52.87 -91.94 34.09
C SER A 357 53.63 -91.98 32.72
N THR A 358 53.72 -90.81 32.06
CA THR A 358 55.00 -90.12 31.69
C THR A 358 54.72 -88.62 31.46
N THR A 359 55.72 -87.75 31.63
CA THR A 359 55.65 -86.27 31.67
C THR A 359 56.34 -85.57 30.48
N GLU A 360 56.39 -84.22 30.54
CA GLU A 360 57.09 -83.23 29.68
C GLU A 360 56.22 -82.65 28.54
N HIS A 361 55.94 -81.33 28.44
CA HIS A 361 56.73 -80.08 28.55
C HIS A 361 57.40 -79.64 27.23
N LEU A 362 56.80 -78.64 26.54
CA LEU A 362 57.38 -77.28 26.43
C LEU A 362 56.35 -76.25 25.90
N TYR A 363 56.65 -74.96 26.13
CA TYR A 363 55.94 -73.74 25.67
C TYR A 363 56.58 -73.17 24.37
N PRO A 364 56.12 -72.04 23.77
CA PRO A 364 54.89 -71.22 23.92
C PRO A 364 54.10 -71.09 22.57
N ASP A 365 52.98 -70.38 22.40
CA ASP A 365 52.90 -68.91 22.20
C ASP A 365 51.46 -68.31 22.22
N THR A 366 51.41 -67.08 22.77
CA THR A 366 50.51 -65.92 22.53
C THR A 366 48.99 -66.02 22.28
N GLU A 367 48.24 -65.36 23.17
CA GLU A 367 47.21 -64.31 22.88
C GLU A 367 45.88 -64.68 22.17
N ALA A 368 44.77 -63.92 22.29
CA ALA A 368 44.27 -63.04 23.37
C ALA A 368 42.72 -62.84 23.15
N PRO A 369 41.92 -62.49 24.18
CA PRO A 369 40.46 -62.54 24.09
C PRO A 369 39.79 -61.19 23.80
N PHE A 370 38.72 -61.20 23.00
CA PHE A 370 37.74 -60.11 22.90
C PHE A 370 36.32 -60.66 22.74
N ASP A 371 35.57 -60.70 23.84
CA ASP A 371 34.21 -60.16 23.92
C ASP A 371 33.77 -60.08 25.39
N GLN A 372 33.40 -58.89 25.86
CA GLN A 372 32.73 -58.64 27.14
C GLN A 372 31.88 -57.37 27.02
N ASP A 373 30.64 -57.42 27.48
CA ASP A 373 29.75 -56.26 27.53
C ASP A 373 30.31 -55.13 28.42
N PRO A 374 30.04 -53.85 28.08
CA PRO A 374 30.49 -52.71 28.86
C PRO A 374 29.80 -52.63 30.23
N ARG A 375 30.43 -51.92 31.18
CA ARG A 375 29.88 -51.72 32.53
C ARG A 375 28.97 -50.50 32.62
N GLU A 376 27.95 -50.59 33.48
CA GLU A 376 26.88 -49.61 33.67
C GLU A 376 27.28 -48.31 34.41
N ASP A 377 28.55 -48.16 34.85
CA ASP A 377 29.01 -47.13 35.79
C ASP A 377 30.05 -46.14 35.20
N SER A 378 29.92 -45.80 33.92
CA SER A 378 30.80 -44.82 33.23
C SER A 378 30.19 -43.42 33.13
N GLU A 379 30.85 -42.39 33.67
CA GLU A 379 30.46 -40.98 33.49
C GLU A 379 30.79 -40.46 32.08
N HIS A 380 30.03 -39.48 31.59
CA HIS A 380 30.16 -38.95 30.23
C HIS A 380 31.44 -38.12 30.02
N GLY A 381 32.31 -38.55 29.10
CA GLY A 381 33.49 -37.80 28.66
C GLY A 381 33.22 -36.88 27.46
N THR A 382 33.72 -35.65 27.51
CA THR A 382 33.63 -34.68 26.41
C THR A 382 34.60 -35.04 25.28
N VAL A 383 34.11 -35.09 24.04
CA VAL A 383 34.93 -35.32 22.84
C VAL A 383 35.34 -33.99 22.20
N THR A 384 36.63 -33.77 21.99
CA THR A 384 37.16 -32.64 21.21
C THR A 384 38.13 -33.14 20.14
N THR A 385 37.86 -32.78 18.88
CA THR A 385 38.73 -33.09 17.73
C THR A 385 39.49 -31.85 17.30
N SER A 386 40.77 -31.76 17.64
CA SER A 386 41.65 -30.67 17.19
C SER A 386 42.47 -31.10 15.97
N THR A 387 42.27 -30.43 14.84
CA THR A 387 43.08 -30.60 13.63
C THR A 387 44.33 -29.72 13.67
N LEU A 388 45.51 -30.33 13.55
CA LEU A 388 46.82 -29.68 13.41
C LEU A 388 47.70 -30.55 12.48
N PRO A 389 48.78 -30.02 11.87
CA PRO A 389 49.33 -28.66 11.92
C PRO A 389 49.36 -28.03 10.49
N ALA A 390 50.10 -26.99 10.10
CA ALA A 390 51.07 -26.13 10.79
C ALA A 390 51.07 -24.71 10.17
N GLY A 391 51.17 -23.68 11.02
CA GLY A 391 51.41 -22.29 10.61
C GLY A 391 51.77 -21.48 11.85
N ALA A 392 53.00 -20.98 11.95
CA ALA A 392 53.52 -20.39 13.18
C ALA A 392 53.41 -18.86 13.20
N TYR A 393 53.54 -18.31 14.41
CA TYR A 393 53.57 -16.88 14.79
C TYR A 393 52.20 -16.16 14.83
N ARG A 394 51.95 -15.20 15.72
CA ARG A 394 52.50 -14.92 17.08
C ARG A 394 51.64 -13.81 17.75
N ASP A 395 51.44 -13.88 19.07
CA ASP A 395 51.00 -12.84 20.04
C ASP A 395 50.10 -11.68 19.56
N GLY A 396 48.87 -11.57 20.09
CA GLY A 396 47.99 -10.40 19.90
C GLY A 396 46.70 -10.46 20.72
N GLU A 397 46.28 -9.34 21.30
CA GLU A 397 45.15 -9.20 22.23
C GLU A 397 43.83 -8.77 21.54
N ALA A 398 42.72 -8.87 22.30
CA ALA A 398 41.47 -8.10 22.21
C ALA A 398 40.41 -8.37 21.10
N GLU A 399 39.25 -8.86 21.57
CA GLU A 399 37.85 -8.38 21.37
C GLU A 399 37.17 -8.28 19.97
N ASP A 400 35.83 -8.16 20.04
CA ASP A 400 34.83 -7.78 19.02
C ASP A 400 34.49 -8.67 17.80
N ALA A 401 33.64 -9.68 18.09
CA ALA A 401 32.24 -9.78 17.60
C ALA A 401 31.90 -10.24 16.14
N TYR A 402 30.59 -10.13 15.84
CA TYR A 402 29.86 -10.19 14.54
C TYR A 402 29.42 -11.56 13.95
N GLU A 403 28.08 -11.76 14.03
CA GLU A 403 27.15 -12.16 12.95
C GLU A 403 27.06 -13.59 12.33
N ALA A 404 25.89 -13.77 11.69
CA ALA A 404 25.51 -14.71 10.62
C ALA A 404 25.35 -16.22 10.94
N GLU A 405 24.09 -16.63 11.09
CA GLU A 405 23.62 -18.01 10.96
C GLU A 405 23.11 -18.25 9.52
N THR A 406 23.69 -19.21 8.79
CA THR A 406 23.09 -19.84 7.61
C THR A 406 23.42 -21.33 7.57
N VAL A 407 22.41 -22.18 7.39
CA VAL A 407 22.53 -23.60 7.04
C VAL A 407 21.46 -23.88 5.99
N ASP A 408 21.81 -24.61 4.93
CA ASP A 408 20.96 -24.87 3.78
C ASP A 408 21.35 -26.21 3.11
N LEU A 409 20.46 -26.77 2.28
CA LEU A 409 20.69 -27.91 1.35
C LEU A 409 20.99 -29.28 2.02
N GLN A 410 20.85 -30.47 1.39
CA GLN A 410 20.29 -30.99 0.13
C GLN A 410 20.13 -32.54 0.32
N VAL A 411 19.37 -33.35 -0.44
CA VAL A 411 18.34 -33.21 -1.50
C VAL A 411 17.57 -34.56 -1.56
N HIS A 412 16.46 -34.68 -2.31
CA HIS A 412 16.20 -35.94 -3.05
C HIS A 412 15.23 -35.75 -4.25
N GLU A 413 15.76 -35.98 -5.44
CA GLU A 413 15.09 -36.21 -6.74
C GLU A 413 14.92 -37.74 -6.93
N ASP A 414 14.18 -38.33 -7.88
CA ASP A 414 13.05 -37.95 -8.76
C ASP A 414 12.51 -39.25 -9.40
N GLU A 415 11.23 -39.33 -9.81
CA GLU A 415 10.89 -39.99 -11.09
C GLU A 415 9.53 -39.54 -11.67
N VAL A 416 9.39 -39.66 -13.00
CA VAL A 416 8.33 -39.04 -13.82
C VAL A 416 7.05 -39.87 -13.95
N HIS A 417 5.94 -39.18 -14.21
CA HIS A 417 4.81 -39.73 -14.99
C HIS A 417 4.20 -38.66 -15.92
N THR A 418 3.81 -39.08 -17.13
CA THR A 418 3.18 -38.21 -18.13
C THR A 418 1.66 -38.34 -18.09
N GLY A 419 0.96 -37.21 -18.06
CA GLY A 419 -0.51 -37.13 -18.16
C GLY A 419 -0.92 -36.24 -19.34
N VAL A 420 -1.87 -36.71 -20.15
CA VAL A 420 -2.41 -35.97 -21.30
C VAL A 420 -3.74 -35.30 -20.93
N THR A 421 -4.03 -34.18 -21.57
CA THR A 421 -5.24 -33.36 -21.44
C THR A 421 -6.55 -34.15 -21.53
N GLU A 422 -7.50 -33.80 -20.66
CA GLU A 422 -8.92 -33.79 -20.97
C GLU A 422 -9.44 -32.35 -20.79
N VAL A 423 -10.31 -31.89 -21.69
CA VAL A 423 -10.84 -30.52 -21.71
C VAL A 423 -12.31 -30.57 -21.36
N VAL A 424 -12.72 -29.82 -20.34
CA VAL A 424 -14.13 -29.62 -19.99
C VAL A 424 -14.49 -28.17 -20.22
N GLU A 425 -15.21 -27.90 -21.31
CA GLU A 425 -15.91 -26.63 -21.48
C GLU A 425 -17.05 -26.54 -20.46
N VAL A 426 -17.14 -25.41 -19.75
CA VAL A 426 -18.32 -25.04 -18.96
C VAL A 426 -18.84 -23.74 -19.56
N GLN A 427 -20.12 -23.73 -19.93
CA GLN A 427 -20.75 -22.64 -20.67
C GLN A 427 -21.20 -21.50 -19.75
N GLU A 428 -21.47 -20.36 -20.38
CA GLU A 428 -21.76 -19.06 -19.78
C GLU A 428 -23.10 -19.02 -19.03
N GLU A 429 -23.17 -18.22 -17.96
CA GLU A 429 -24.34 -17.38 -17.70
C GLU A 429 -23.86 -15.95 -17.40
N HIS A 430 -23.87 -15.09 -18.42
CA HIS A 430 -23.68 -13.64 -18.24
C HIS A 430 -24.96 -13.01 -17.71
N THR A 431 -25.00 -12.64 -16.42
CA THR A 431 -26.03 -11.74 -15.90
C THR A 431 -25.69 -10.30 -16.25
N GLU A 432 -26.12 -9.86 -17.42
CA GLU A 432 -26.07 -8.44 -17.81
C GLU A 432 -26.93 -7.60 -16.85
N ILE A 433 -26.30 -6.68 -16.12
CA ILE A 433 -27.02 -5.61 -15.42
C ILE A 433 -27.13 -4.44 -16.39
N SER A 434 -28.25 -4.36 -17.10
CA SER A 434 -28.58 -3.21 -17.95
C SER A 434 -28.82 -1.97 -17.08
N ILE A 435 -27.97 -0.96 -17.23
CA ILE A 435 -28.13 0.36 -16.59
C ILE A 435 -28.72 1.31 -17.65
N ASP A 436 -29.83 1.99 -17.33
CA ASP A 436 -30.53 2.85 -18.30
C ASP A 436 -29.65 4.01 -18.79
N GLU A 437 -29.39 4.05 -20.09
CA GLU A 437 -28.56 5.08 -20.75
C GLU A 437 -29.34 6.39 -21.03
N GLU A 438 -30.58 6.52 -20.52
CA GLU A 438 -31.56 7.55 -20.89
C GLU A 438 -31.75 8.68 -19.84
N LEU A 439 -30.71 9.06 -19.07
CA LEU A 439 -30.86 10.12 -18.04
C LEU A 439 -29.74 11.19 -17.94
N ILE A 440 -28.90 11.39 -18.97
CA ILE A 440 -28.17 12.67 -19.14
C ILE A 440 -28.23 13.13 -20.60
N HIS A 441 -29.42 13.51 -21.07
CA HIS A 441 -29.58 14.30 -22.29
C HIS A 441 -30.20 15.67 -21.94
N ALA A 442 -29.34 16.67 -21.75
CA ALA A 442 -29.77 18.06 -21.78
C ALA A 442 -30.02 18.47 -23.25
N PRO A 443 -31.10 19.20 -23.58
CA PRO A 443 -31.33 19.70 -24.91
C PRO A 443 -30.43 20.91 -25.20
N GLU A 444 -29.64 20.85 -26.27
CA GLU A 444 -29.07 22.05 -26.89
C GLU A 444 -30.19 22.71 -27.71
N GLU A 445 -30.75 23.84 -27.24
CA GLU A 445 -31.63 24.67 -28.06
C GLU A 445 -30.82 25.40 -29.12
N GLU A 446 -31.10 25.12 -30.40
CA GLU A 446 -30.51 25.85 -31.53
C GLU A 446 -31.02 27.30 -31.54
N LEU A 447 -30.19 28.24 -31.10
CA LEU A 447 -30.46 29.68 -31.24
C LEU A 447 -30.30 30.10 -32.71
N GLU A 448 -31.40 30.08 -33.46
CA GLU A 448 -31.49 30.74 -34.77
C GLU A 448 -31.19 32.25 -34.62
N HIS A 449 -30.02 32.67 -35.09
CA HIS A 449 -29.70 34.10 -35.24
C HIS A 449 -30.39 34.65 -36.50
N PRO A 450 -31.30 35.63 -36.39
CA PRO A 450 -31.86 36.29 -37.58
C PRO A 450 -30.79 37.14 -38.27
N GLU A 451 -30.57 36.89 -39.57
CA GLU A 451 -29.72 37.73 -40.40
C GLU A 451 -30.29 39.16 -40.49
N GLN A 452 -29.44 40.17 -40.36
CA GLN A 452 -29.77 41.56 -40.67
C GLN A 452 -28.75 42.12 -41.66
N GLU A 453 -29.24 42.73 -42.73
CA GLU A 453 -28.43 43.30 -43.81
C GLU A 453 -27.69 44.58 -43.33
N PRO A 454 -26.51 44.91 -43.91
CA PRO A 454 -25.74 46.08 -43.51
C PRO A 454 -26.34 47.38 -44.05
N GLU A 455 -26.75 48.30 -43.16
CA GLU A 455 -27.13 49.67 -43.52
C GLU A 455 -25.93 50.64 -43.35
N GLU A 456 -25.86 51.68 -44.19
CA GLU A 456 -24.62 52.44 -44.43
C GLU A 456 -24.30 53.52 -43.37
N LEU A 457 -23.00 53.78 -43.19
CA LEU A 457 -22.46 54.89 -42.40
C LEU A 457 -22.79 56.26 -43.00
N PRO A 458 -23.06 57.26 -42.14
CA PRO A 458 -22.55 58.60 -42.40
C PRO A 458 -21.84 59.23 -41.18
N GLU A 459 -20.59 59.64 -41.41
CA GLU A 459 -19.79 60.56 -40.58
C GLU A 459 -19.55 61.86 -41.36
N PRO A 460 -19.07 62.97 -40.74
CA PRO A 460 -19.15 63.34 -39.31
C PRO A 460 -19.68 64.79 -39.13
N LEU A 461 -19.87 65.23 -37.87
CA LEU A 461 -19.93 66.66 -37.50
C LEU A 461 -19.25 66.91 -36.15
N GLU A 462 -18.18 67.71 -36.16
CA GLU A 462 -17.65 68.41 -34.97
C GLU A 462 -18.60 69.58 -34.60
N PRO A 463 -18.55 70.14 -33.37
CA PRO A 463 -17.51 71.14 -33.09
C PRO A 463 -17.00 71.27 -31.63
N GLU A 464 -15.86 71.96 -31.54
CA GLU A 464 -15.41 72.89 -30.48
C GLU A 464 -15.03 72.42 -29.06
N HIS A 465 -13.80 72.83 -28.71
CA HIS A 465 -13.17 72.80 -27.40
C HIS A 465 -13.96 73.55 -26.31
N THR A 466 -13.74 73.16 -25.05
CA THR A 466 -13.59 74.14 -23.96
C THR A 466 -12.75 73.57 -22.82
N GLU A 467 -11.65 74.25 -22.47
CA GLU A 467 -10.90 74.00 -21.22
C GLU A 467 -11.62 74.65 -20.02
N PRO A 468 -11.39 74.13 -18.81
CA PRO A 468 -11.14 75.03 -17.68
C PRO A 468 -9.86 74.68 -16.91
N GLU A 469 -9.36 75.67 -16.16
CA GLU A 469 -8.04 75.70 -15.53
C GLU A 469 -7.90 74.87 -14.23
N HIS A 470 -6.64 74.57 -13.92
CA HIS A 470 -6.04 74.24 -12.62
C HIS A 470 -6.88 74.27 -11.33
N ALA A 471 -6.73 73.21 -10.53
CA ALA A 471 -6.62 73.31 -9.07
C ALA A 471 -5.69 72.20 -8.52
N GLU A 472 -4.56 72.59 -7.91
CA GLU A 472 -3.72 71.70 -7.10
C GLU A 472 -4.27 71.60 -5.67
N PRO A 473 -4.07 70.46 -4.98
CA PRO A 473 -3.92 70.46 -3.53
C PRO A 473 -2.59 69.85 -3.08
N GLU A 474 -1.88 70.69 -2.32
CA GLU A 474 -0.70 70.50 -1.48
C GLU A 474 -0.26 69.06 -1.10
N HIS A 475 1.05 68.79 -1.25
CA HIS A 475 1.74 67.69 -0.57
C HIS A 475 1.62 67.80 0.95
N VAL A 476 1.39 66.67 1.62
CA VAL A 476 1.61 66.50 3.06
C VAL A 476 2.44 65.23 3.29
N GLU A 477 3.66 65.41 3.77
CA GLU A 477 4.53 64.31 4.23
C GLU A 477 4.16 63.91 5.66
N PRO A 478 4.03 62.61 5.97
CA PRO A 478 4.16 62.08 7.33
C PRO A 478 5.62 61.67 7.59
N GLU A 479 6.11 61.94 8.80
CA GLU A 479 7.51 61.69 9.20
C GLU A 479 7.90 60.20 9.21
N GLU A 480 9.18 59.93 8.98
CA GLU A 480 9.79 58.61 9.21
C GLU A 480 9.74 58.23 10.70
N HIS A 481 9.39 56.97 10.99
CA HIS A 481 9.53 56.39 12.33
C HIS A 481 10.05 54.95 12.21
N GLU A 482 11.35 54.78 12.41
CA GLU A 482 11.95 53.48 12.67
C GLU A 482 11.71 53.06 14.13
N PRO A 483 11.24 51.83 14.37
CA PRO A 483 11.52 51.10 15.60
C PRO A 483 12.59 50.03 15.36
N GLU A 484 13.75 50.19 16.00
CA GLU A 484 14.76 49.13 16.09
C GLU A 484 14.27 47.91 16.93
N TYR A 485 15.05 46.82 16.87
CA TYR A 485 15.07 45.64 17.76
C TYR A 485 13.97 44.55 17.55
N PRO A 486 14.31 43.25 17.78
CA PRO A 486 15.63 42.60 17.67
C PRO A 486 15.57 41.24 16.91
N GLU A 487 16.74 40.63 16.67
CA GLU A 487 16.84 39.25 16.18
C GLU A 487 16.27 38.22 17.19
N PRO A 488 15.55 37.18 16.72
CA PRO A 488 15.21 36.02 17.55
C PRO A 488 16.39 35.05 17.63
N VAL A 489 16.88 34.82 18.86
CA VAL A 489 17.97 33.88 19.17
C VAL A 489 17.58 32.43 18.86
N GLN A 490 18.51 31.66 18.27
CA GLN A 490 18.36 30.21 18.13
C GLN A 490 18.23 29.54 19.51
N GLN A 491 17.09 28.92 19.79
CA GLN A 491 16.92 28.04 20.96
C GLN A 491 16.83 26.59 20.52
N GLU A 492 17.90 25.83 20.75
CA GLU A 492 17.90 24.38 20.67
C GLU A 492 17.04 23.79 21.81
N HIS A 493 15.75 23.55 21.54
CA HIS A 493 14.93 22.77 22.46
C HIS A 493 14.94 21.29 22.07
N LYS A 494 15.78 20.52 22.77
CA LYS A 494 15.53 19.09 22.95
C LYS A 494 14.18 18.91 23.66
N THR A 495 13.37 18.01 23.14
CA THR A 495 12.26 17.36 23.85
C THR A 495 12.33 15.87 23.55
N ASP A 496 12.16 15.05 24.59
CA ASP A 496 12.65 13.68 24.60
C ASP A 496 11.77 12.68 23.83
N GLU A 497 12.41 11.64 23.26
CA GLU A 497 11.71 10.47 22.76
C GLU A 497 11.20 9.60 23.93
N GLU A 498 9.96 9.78 24.36
CA GLU A 498 9.27 8.72 25.11
C GLU A 498 7.76 8.71 24.85
N GLY A 499 7.19 7.50 24.66
CA GLY A 499 5.73 7.34 24.48
C GLY A 499 5.22 7.08 23.06
N LYS A 500 6.01 6.41 22.20
CA LYS A 500 5.53 5.83 20.91
C LYS A 500 4.42 4.78 21.13
N LYS A 501 3.19 5.23 21.36
CA LYS A 501 1.97 4.44 21.15
C LYS A 501 2.00 3.95 19.69
N LYS A 502 1.73 2.66 19.45
CA LYS A 502 1.65 2.15 18.06
C LYS A 502 0.57 2.93 17.32
N GLY A 503 1.00 3.72 16.32
CA GLY A 503 0.13 4.66 15.62
C GLY A 503 -1.01 3.95 14.90
N PHE A 504 -2.16 4.61 14.83
CA PHE A 504 -3.38 4.16 14.14
C PHE A 504 -3.07 3.47 12.79
N PHE A 505 -2.22 4.11 12.00
CA PHE A 505 -1.75 3.69 10.68
C PHE A 505 -1.07 2.30 10.60
N SER A 506 -0.39 1.83 11.65
CA SER A 506 0.36 0.55 11.62
C SER A 506 -0.53 -0.67 11.32
N ARG A 507 -1.79 -0.63 11.79
CA ARG A 507 -2.79 -1.68 11.50
C ARG A 507 -3.35 -1.65 10.08
N PHE A 508 -3.33 -0.51 9.40
CA PHE A 508 -3.94 -0.34 8.08
C PHE A 508 -2.92 -0.46 6.94
N PHE A 509 -1.69 0.01 7.15
CA PHE A 509 -0.65 0.06 6.10
C PHE A 509 0.44 -1.01 6.24
N GLY A 510 0.27 -1.94 7.19
CA GLY A 510 1.18 -3.08 7.39
C GLY A 510 2.60 -2.65 7.74
N LEU A 511 2.74 -2.04 8.92
CA LEU A 511 3.98 -1.56 9.54
C LEU A 511 4.14 -2.16 10.95
#